data_AF-C4LAR6-F1
#
_entry.id   AF-C4LAR6-F1
#
_cell.length_a   1.000
_cell.length_b   1.000
_cell.length_c   1.000
_cell.angle_alpha   90.00
_cell.angle_beta   90.00
_cell.angle_gamma   90.00
#
_symmetry.space_group_name_H-M   'P 1'
#
loop_
_entity.id
_entity.type
_entity.pdbx_description
1 polymer ?
#
loop_
_entity_poly.entity_id
_entity_poly.type
_entity_poly.pdbx_seq_one_letter_code
_entity_poly.pdbx_strand_id
1 'polypeptide(L)'
;MENQWAICHVDSSFDASLLGNRGSQWHWFHSRDDLIEYLLNEYIYLLADAGELDEEQAESARERFELLIEQSHDDTVLAEQLNDLTDSLRRIVWFGTLAQLAEIDDEFANALRSYFWNDYGDNEDDPEAAVPEELWPEFADTIDEFLIEGEYC
;
A
#
# COMPACT_ATOMS: atom_id res chain seq x y z
N MET A 1 6.03 14.30 -11.88
CA MET A 1 5.43 12.95 -11.95
C MET A 1 3.92 13.13 -12.11
N GLU A 2 3.20 12.23 -12.79
CA GLU A 2 1.72 12.32 -12.84
C GLU A 2 1.12 11.88 -11.50
N ASN A 3 -0.10 12.32 -11.18
CA ASN A 3 -0.80 11.89 -9.97
C ASN A 3 -1.31 10.45 -10.10
N GLN A 4 -0.39 9.50 -9.94
CA GLN A 4 -0.64 8.06 -10.09
C GLN A 4 -1.31 7.47 -8.84
N TRP A 5 -1.93 6.31 -9.02
CA TRP A 5 -2.46 5.49 -7.93
C TRP A 5 -1.39 4.53 -7.43
N ALA A 6 -1.46 4.17 -6.15
CA ALA A 6 -0.53 3.25 -5.54
C ALA A 6 -1.20 2.37 -4.50
N ILE A 7 -0.59 1.19 -4.33
CA ILE A 7 -0.85 0.30 -3.20
C ILE A 7 0.47 -0.08 -2.55
N CYS A 8 0.48 -0.10 -1.21
CA CYS A 8 1.50 -0.75 -0.42
C CYS A 8 0.85 -1.84 0.41
N HIS A 9 1.38 -3.06 0.33
CA HIS A 9 0.99 -4.13 1.24
C HIS A 9 2.22 -4.83 1.81
N VAL A 10 2.06 -5.34 3.02
CA VAL A 10 3.10 -6.05 3.76
C VAL A 10 2.69 -7.50 3.96
N ASP A 11 3.66 -8.40 3.82
CA ASP A 11 3.46 -9.80 4.16
C ASP A 11 3.30 -9.93 5.69
N SER A 12 2.08 -10.28 6.09
CA SER A 12 1.69 -10.46 7.50
C SER A 12 1.53 -11.93 7.85
N SER A 13 1.95 -12.83 6.97
CA SER A 13 1.86 -14.27 7.17
C SER A 13 2.76 -14.73 8.32
N PHE A 14 2.40 -15.88 8.89
CA PHE A 14 3.19 -16.52 9.93
C PHE A 14 4.62 -16.82 9.47
N ASP A 15 4.80 -17.23 8.22
CA ASP A 15 6.10 -17.55 7.65
C ASP A 15 7.00 -16.31 7.49
N ALA A 16 6.44 -15.18 7.05
CA ALA A 16 7.15 -13.91 7.01
C ALA A 16 7.61 -13.45 8.40
N SER A 17 6.75 -13.63 9.41
CA SER A 17 7.06 -13.32 10.82
C SER A 17 8.19 -14.19 11.38
N LEU A 18 8.25 -15.47 11.01
CA LEU A 18 9.31 -16.39 11.44
C LEU A 18 10.67 -16.10 10.81
N LEU A 19 10.68 -15.64 9.55
CA LEU A 19 11.90 -15.34 8.81
C LEU A 19 12.42 -13.92 9.10
N GLY A 20 11.65 -13.09 9.79
CA GLY A 20 12.01 -11.70 10.10
C GLY A 20 12.09 -10.81 8.86
N ASN A 21 11.32 -11.13 7.82
CA ASN A 21 11.22 -10.39 6.58
C ASN A 21 9.73 -10.29 6.21
N ARG A 22 9.09 -9.21 6.64
CA ARG A 22 7.75 -8.80 6.24
C ARG A 22 7.87 -8.15 4.88
N GLY A 23 8.02 -8.96 3.82
CA GLY A 23 8.27 -8.45 2.46
C GLY A 23 7.20 -7.46 1.99
N SER A 24 7.47 -6.16 2.17
CA SER A 24 6.63 -5.07 1.68
C SER A 24 6.72 -4.99 0.17
N GLN A 25 5.59 -4.72 -0.48
CA GLN A 25 5.53 -4.50 -1.92
C GLN A 25 4.79 -3.21 -2.22
N TRP A 26 5.41 -2.42 -3.08
CA TRP A 26 4.85 -1.18 -3.61
C TRP A 26 4.56 -1.33 -5.10
N HIS A 27 3.40 -0.84 -5.53
CA HIS A 27 3.04 -0.81 -6.94
C HIS A 27 2.39 0.52 -7.31
N TRP A 28 2.81 1.07 -8.46
CA TRP A 28 2.23 2.25 -9.10
C TRP A 28 1.27 1.85 -10.23
N PHE A 29 0.21 2.61 -10.38
CA PHE A 29 -0.86 2.41 -11.36
C PHE A 29 -1.24 3.72 -12.03
N HIS A 30 -1.61 3.68 -13.31
CA HIS A 30 -2.02 4.88 -14.05
C HIS A 30 -3.40 5.36 -13.60
N SER A 31 -4.26 4.45 -13.16
CA SER A 31 -5.62 4.73 -12.72
C SER A 31 -6.04 3.85 -11.55
N ARG A 32 -7.14 4.24 -10.90
CA ARG A 32 -7.80 3.43 -9.86
C ARG A 32 -8.25 2.08 -10.43
N ASP A 33 -8.76 2.06 -11.66
CA ASP A 33 -9.28 0.83 -12.29
C ASP A 33 -8.15 -0.19 -12.50
N ASP A 34 -6.95 0.24 -12.91
CA ASP A 34 -5.78 -0.65 -13.04
C ASP A 34 -5.38 -1.26 -11.69
N LEU A 35 -5.49 -0.48 -10.60
CA LEU A 35 -5.22 -0.96 -9.24
C LEU A 35 -6.29 -1.98 -8.81
N ILE A 36 -7.56 -1.71 -9.09
CA ILE A 36 -8.64 -2.66 -8.85
C ILE A 36 -8.43 -3.97 -9.62
N GLU A 37 -8.01 -3.91 -10.88
CA GLU A 37 -7.65 -5.11 -11.65
C GLU A 37 -6.52 -5.90 -10.97
N TYR A 38 -5.50 -5.22 -10.43
CA TYR A 38 -4.45 -5.87 -9.65
C TYR A 38 -5.01 -6.55 -8.38
N LEU A 39 -5.91 -5.90 -7.65
CA LEU A 39 -6.54 -6.48 -6.46
C LEU A 39 -7.32 -7.76 -6.77
N LEU A 40 -8.02 -7.81 -7.90
CA LEU A 40 -8.86 -8.94 -8.29
C LEU A 40 -8.08 -10.11 -8.91
N ASN A 41 -6.84 -9.86 -9.34
CA ASN A 41 -5.99 -10.87 -9.96
C ASN A 41 -4.77 -11.14 -9.07
N GLU A 42 -3.74 -10.31 -9.21
CA GLU A 42 -2.40 -10.59 -8.72
C GLU A 42 -2.36 -10.63 -7.19
N TYR A 43 -3.10 -9.75 -6.53
CA TYR A 43 -3.22 -9.76 -5.08
C TYR A 43 -3.94 -11.02 -4.57
N ILE A 44 -5.01 -11.49 -5.23
CA ILE A 44 -5.67 -12.76 -4.89
C ILE A 44 -4.70 -13.94 -5.01
N TYR A 45 -3.85 -13.97 -6.05
CA TYR A 45 -2.84 -15.02 -6.18
C TYR A 45 -1.84 -15.01 -5.02
N LEU A 46 -1.40 -13.83 -4.57
CA LEU A 46 -0.53 -13.70 -3.42
C LEU A 46 -1.19 -14.18 -2.11
N LEU A 47 -2.48 -13.91 -1.94
CA LEU A 47 -3.25 -14.39 -0.79
C LEU A 47 -3.47 -15.90 -0.85
N ALA A 48 -3.73 -16.44 -2.04
CA ALA A 48 -3.91 -17.87 -2.24
C ALA A 48 -2.62 -18.64 -1.91
N ASP A 49 -1.47 -18.12 -2.33
CA ASP A 49 -0.17 -18.70 -1.98
C ASP A 49 0.07 -18.64 -0.46
N ALA A 50 -0.10 -17.46 0.17
CA ALA A 50 0.12 -17.28 1.60
C ALA A 50 -0.86 -18.08 2.48
N GLY A 51 -2.09 -18.27 2.02
CA GLY A 51 -3.15 -18.98 2.73
C GLY A 51 -3.31 -20.45 2.35
N GLU A 52 -2.46 -20.96 1.45
CA GLU A 52 -2.58 -22.30 0.84
C GLU A 52 -3.99 -22.60 0.28
N LEU A 53 -4.60 -21.58 -0.35
CA LEU A 53 -5.95 -21.69 -0.91
C LEU A 53 -5.95 -22.53 -2.19
N ASP A 54 -6.95 -23.39 -2.33
CA ASP A 54 -7.23 -24.05 -3.61
C ASP A 54 -7.93 -23.09 -4.61
N GLU A 55 -8.09 -23.56 -5.86
CA GLU A 55 -8.69 -22.75 -6.94
C GLU A 55 -10.13 -22.32 -6.62
N GLU A 56 -10.93 -23.14 -5.95
CA GLU A 56 -12.31 -22.81 -5.59
C GLU A 56 -12.36 -21.75 -4.50
N GLN A 57 -11.46 -21.85 -3.53
CA GLN A 57 -11.29 -20.86 -2.46
C GLN A 57 -10.79 -19.53 -2.99
N ALA A 58 -9.82 -19.53 -3.92
CA ALA A 58 -9.30 -18.32 -4.55
C ALA A 58 -10.38 -17.61 -5.39
N GLU A 59 -11.19 -18.37 -6.15
CA GLU A 59 -12.32 -17.81 -6.88
C GLU A 59 -13.36 -17.20 -5.93
N SER A 60 -13.71 -17.90 -4.85
CA SER A 60 -14.64 -17.38 -3.84
C SER A 60 -14.12 -16.12 -3.15
N ALA A 61 -12.80 -15.99 -2.96
CA ALA A 61 -12.19 -14.78 -2.44
C ALA A 61 -12.30 -13.62 -3.44
N ARG A 62 -12.06 -13.88 -4.74
CA ARG A 62 -12.23 -12.88 -5.81
C ARG A 62 -13.66 -12.35 -5.85
N GLU A 63 -14.68 -13.21 -5.86
CA GLU A 63 -16.09 -12.79 -5.86
C GLU A 63 -16.43 -11.89 -4.65
N ARG A 64 -15.84 -12.17 -3.48
CA ARG A 64 -16.02 -11.32 -2.28
C ARG A 64 -15.33 -9.96 -2.44
N PHE A 65 -14.14 -9.93 -3.02
CA PHE A 65 -13.43 -8.68 -3.31
C PHE A 65 -14.24 -7.82 -4.28
N GLU A 66 -14.72 -8.40 -5.38
CA GLU A 66 -15.58 -7.71 -6.36
C GLU A 66 -16.79 -7.07 -5.67
N LEU A 67 -17.48 -7.83 -4.81
CA LEU A 67 -18.63 -7.34 -4.07
C LEU A 67 -18.30 -6.17 -3.15
N LEU A 68 -17.16 -6.21 -2.44
CA LEU A 68 -16.72 -5.11 -1.57
C LEU A 68 -16.35 -3.87 -2.39
N ILE A 69 -15.67 -4.04 -3.53
CA ILE A 69 -15.31 -2.94 -4.43
C ILE A 69 -16.56 -2.26 -5.00
N GLU A 70 -17.59 -3.03 -5.37
CA GLU A 70 -18.85 -2.48 -5.86
C GLU A 70 -19.64 -1.72 -4.78
N GLN A 71 -19.54 -2.16 -3.52
CA GLN A 71 -20.29 -1.59 -2.40
C GLN A 71 -19.57 -0.43 -1.70
N SER A 72 -18.24 -0.39 -1.78
CA SER A 72 -17.46 0.69 -1.17
C SER A 72 -17.38 1.89 -2.09
N HIS A 73 -17.64 3.06 -1.52
CA HIS A 73 -17.50 4.36 -2.20
C HIS A 73 -16.34 5.19 -1.65
N ASP A 74 -15.60 4.62 -0.69
CA ASP A 74 -14.48 5.25 -0.01
C ASP A 74 -13.30 4.28 0.00
N ASP A 75 -12.16 4.74 -0.46
CA ASP A 75 -10.98 3.92 -0.67
C ASP A 75 -10.29 3.53 0.64
N THR A 76 -10.39 4.38 1.67
CA THR A 76 -9.93 4.04 3.03
C THR A 76 -10.79 2.93 3.62
N VAL A 77 -12.13 3.06 3.52
CA VAL A 77 -13.07 2.02 3.97
C VAL A 77 -12.87 0.71 3.19
N LEU A 78 -12.61 0.80 1.88
CA LEU A 78 -12.31 -0.38 1.07
C LEU A 78 -11.05 -1.10 1.59
N ALA A 79 -9.96 -0.37 1.80
CA ALA A 79 -8.71 -0.96 2.30
C ALA A 79 -8.89 -1.62 3.68
N GLU A 80 -9.66 -1.01 4.59
CA GLU A 80 -10.02 -1.62 5.88
C GLU A 80 -10.79 -2.94 5.71
N GLN A 81 -11.83 -2.95 4.87
CA GLN A 81 -12.64 -4.15 4.63
C GLN A 81 -11.84 -5.27 3.96
N LEU A 82 -10.93 -4.93 3.04
CA LEU A 82 -10.03 -5.91 2.44
C LEU A 82 -9.06 -6.47 3.47
N ASN A 83 -8.50 -5.62 4.34
CA ASN A 83 -7.62 -6.05 5.42
C ASN A 83 -8.32 -6.99 6.42
N ASP A 84 -9.59 -6.76 6.72
CA ASP A 84 -10.39 -7.68 7.55
C ASP A 84 -10.54 -9.07 6.91
N LEU A 85 -10.58 -9.16 5.58
CA LEU A 85 -10.65 -10.44 4.86
C LEU A 85 -9.29 -11.12 4.74
N THR A 86 -8.20 -10.34 4.69
CA THR A 86 -6.85 -10.85 4.45
C THR A 86 -6.00 -10.92 5.71
N ASP A 87 -6.66 -10.85 6.87
CA ASP A 87 -6.00 -10.91 8.16
C ASP A 87 -5.06 -12.13 8.25
N SER A 88 -3.91 -11.91 8.87
CA SER A 88 -2.84 -12.92 9.01
C SER A 88 -2.25 -13.45 7.70
N LEU A 89 -2.57 -12.87 6.53
CA LEU A 89 -1.97 -13.19 5.23
C LEU A 89 -1.15 -12.00 4.71
N ARG A 90 -1.85 -10.92 4.36
CA ARG A 90 -1.26 -9.67 3.87
C ARG A 90 -2.09 -8.50 4.35
N ARG A 91 -1.41 -7.38 4.59
CA ARG A 91 -2.05 -6.15 5.04
C ARG A 91 -1.70 -5.00 4.11
N ILE A 92 -2.72 -4.36 3.56
CA ILE A 92 -2.61 -3.09 2.83
C ILE A 92 -2.35 -1.99 3.85
N VAL A 93 -1.24 -1.28 3.70
CA VAL A 93 -0.82 -0.14 4.55
C VAL A 93 -0.95 1.20 3.85
N TRP A 94 -1.01 1.19 2.51
CA TRP A 94 -1.35 2.36 1.72
C TRP A 94 -2.24 2.00 0.54
N PHE A 95 -3.24 2.82 0.25
CA PHE A 95 -4.12 2.70 -0.89
C PHE A 95 -4.60 4.10 -1.29
N GLY A 96 -4.11 4.63 -2.40
CA GLY A 96 -4.47 5.99 -2.81
C GLY A 96 -3.53 6.60 -3.83
N THR A 97 -3.67 7.89 -4.05
CA THR A 97 -2.90 8.64 -5.05
C THR A 97 -1.62 9.24 -4.49
N LEU A 98 -0.66 9.57 -5.36
CA LEU A 98 0.56 10.30 -4.99
C LEU A 98 0.25 11.67 -4.34
N ALA A 99 -0.74 12.39 -4.85
CA ALA A 99 -1.18 13.65 -4.25
C ALA A 99 -1.69 13.44 -2.81
N GLN A 100 -2.42 12.35 -2.56
CA GLN A 100 -2.82 12.01 -1.20
C GLN A 100 -1.61 11.70 -0.33
N LEU A 101 -0.68 10.87 -0.80
CA LEU A 101 0.57 10.53 -0.09
C LEU A 101 1.35 11.80 0.33
N ALA A 102 1.38 12.80 -0.56
CA ALA A 102 2.10 14.04 -0.37
C ALA A 102 1.44 15.03 0.61
N GLU A 103 0.17 14.85 0.99
CA GLU A 103 -0.59 15.89 1.71
C GLU A 103 -1.45 15.37 2.86
N ILE A 104 -2.09 14.21 2.75
CA ILE A 104 -3.08 13.78 3.75
C ILE A 104 -2.42 13.47 5.10
N ASP A 105 -3.20 13.71 6.15
CA ASP A 105 -2.87 13.31 7.51
C ASP A 105 -3.19 11.82 7.71
N ASP A 106 -2.21 10.98 7.42
CA ASP A 106 -2.26 9.52 7.55
C ASP A 106 -0.93 9.03 8.13
N GLU A 107 -0.96 8.01 8.99
CA GLU A 107 0.23 7.52 9.69
C GLU A 107 1.35 7.11 8.73
N PHE A 108 1.02 6.38 7.66
CA PHE A 108 2.00 5.93 6.68
C PHE A 108 2.51 7.10 5.83
N ALA A 109 1.59 7.96 5.36
CA ALA A 109 1.95 9.13 4.57
C ALA A 109 2.85 10.12 5.36
N ASN A 110 2.52 10.39 6.62
CA ASN A 110 3.28 11.28 7.50
C ASN A 110 4.69 10.71 7.78
N ALA A 111 4.79 9.40 8.02
CA ALA A 111 6.09 8.74 8.22
C ALA A 111 6.98 8.82 6.98
N LEU A 112 6.42 8.58 5.78
CA LEU A 112 7.16 8.70 4.53
C LEU A 112 7.58 10.16 4.26
N ARG A 113 6.72 11.15 4.50
CA ARG A 113 7.11 12.57 4.37
C ARG A 113 8.21 12.95 5.36
N SER A 114 8.14 12.46 6.60
CA SER A 114 9.20 12.64 7.59
C SER A 114 10.53 12.03 7.17
N TYR A 115 10.50 10.87 6.52
CA TYR A 115 11.69 10.24 5.96
C TYR A 115 12.27 11.09 4.82
N PHE A 116 11.43 11.49 3.87
CA PHE A 116 11.82 12.34 2.75
C PHE A 116 12.45 13.66 3.19
N TRP A 117 11.83 14.38 4.14
CA TRP A 117 12.36 15.66 4.60
C TRP A 117 13.61 15.53 5.48
N ASN A 118 13.83 14.39 6.14
CA ASN A 118 15.08 14.12 6.83
C ASN A 118 16.27 14.01 5.87
N ASP A 119 16.07 13.41 4.69
CA ASP A 119 17.12 13.24 3.69
C ASP A 119 17.28 14.47 2.78
N TYR A 120 16.16 15.08 2.36
CA TYR A 120 16.14 16.15 1.37
C TYR A 120 16.16 17.57 1.96
N GLY A 121 15.78 17.75 3.23
CA GLY A 121 15.59 19.06 3.86
C GLY A 121 16.73 19.50 4.77
N ASP A 122 16.99 20.82 4.82
CA ASP A 122 17.71 21.48 5.93
C ASP A 122 16.75 21.52 7.14
N ASN A 123 16.66 20.39 7.82
CA ASN A 123 15.60 20.03 8.76
C ASN A 123 15.57 20.92 10.03
N GLU A 124 14.60 21.85 10.18
CA GLU A 124 14.30 22.49 11.49
C GLU A 124 12.81 22.89 11.77
N ASP A 125 11.89 23.05 10.79
CA ASP A 125 10.55 23.64 11.07
C ASP A 125 9.33 22.69 11.06
N ASP A 126 9.21 21.73 10.12
CA ASP A 126 8.10 20.75 10.09
C ASP A 126 8.49 19.48 9.29
N PRO A 127 8.69 18.32 9.95
CA PRO A 127 9.09 17.09 9.28
C PRO A 127 7.94 16.41 8.52
N GLU A 128 6.68 16.75 8.76
CA GLU A 128 5.52 16.09 8.10
C GLU A 128 4.88 16.97 7.03
N ALA A 129 5.53 18.09 6.70
CA ALA A 129 5.06 19.08 5.75
C ALA A 129 4.67 18.46 4.41
N ALA A 130 3.62 19.00 3.79
CA ALA A 130 3.17 18.55 2.49
C ALA A 130 4.28 18.70 1.42
N VAL A 131 4.39 17.72 0.52
CA VAL A 131 5.42 17.71 -0.53
C VAL A 131 4.91 18.43 -1.78
N PRO A 132 5.57 19.53 -2.22
CA PRO A 132 5.21 20.23 -3.45
C PRO A 132 5.29 19.33 -4.68
N GLU A 133 4.41 19.56 -5.67
CA GLU A 133 4.35 18.76 -6.91
C GLU A 133 5.69 18.71 -7.67
N GLU A 134 6.51 19.77 -7.55
CA GLU A 134 7.83 19.82 -8.18
C GLU A 134 8.80 18.77 -7.63
N LEU A 135 8.59 18.31 -6.38
CA LEU A 135 9.42 17.33 -5.68
C LEU A 135 8.80 15.92 -5.67
N TRP A 136 7.65 15.73 -6.30
CA TRP A 136 7.01 14.41 -6.37
C TRP A 136 7.86 13.31 -6.99
N PRO A 137 8.67 13.54 -8.05
CA PRO A 137 9.57 12.52 -8.57
C PRO A 137 10.56 12.04 -7.49
N GLU A 138 11.23 12.97 -6.81
CA GLU A 138 12.19 12.66 -5.75
C GLU A 138 11.50 11.98 -4.57
N PHE A 139 10.31 12.45 -4.19
CA PHE A 139 9.52 11.84 -3.12
C PHE A 139 9.14 10.38 -3.43
N ALA A 140 8.69 10.11 -4.65
CA ALA A 140 8.36 8.75 -5.08
C ALA A 140 9.60 7.83 -5.10
N ASP A 141 10.77 8.35 -5.47
CA ASP A 141 12.02 7.60 -5.47
C ASP A 141 12.46 7.19 -4.05
N THR A 142 12.07 7.95 -3.00
CA THR A 142 12.39 7.60 -1.60
C THR A 142 11.56 6.45 -1.02
N ILE A 143 10.48 6.04 -1.69
CA ILE A 143 9.56 5.03 -1.15
C ILE A 143 10.25 3.68 -0.99
N ASP A 144 11.01 3.25 -2.00
CA ASP A 144 11.71 1.97 -1.95
C ASP A 144 12.72 1.92 -0.79
N GLU A 145 13.43 3.02 -0.55
CA GLU A 145 14.38 3.14 0.56
C GLU A 145 13.66 3.17 1.91
N PHE A 146 12.60 3.96 2.03
CA PHE A 146 11.74 4.00 3.23
C PHE A 146 11.18 2.63 3.59
N LEU A 147 10.73 1.86 2.61
CA LEU A 147 10.21 0.51 2.84
C LEU A 147 11.31 -0.46 3.30
N ILE A 148 12.54 -0.32 2.79
CA ILE A 148 13.68 -1.17 3.15
C ILE A 148 14.24 -0.83 4.55
N GLU A 149 14.38 0.46 4.85
CA GLU A 149 15.03 0.94 6.08
C GLU A 149 14.06 1.12 7.24
N GLY A 150 12.78 1.31 6.95
CA GLY A 150 11.72 1.47 7.95
C GLY A 150 11.31 0.16 8.64
N GLU A 151 10.40 0.26 9.60
CA GLU A 151 9.79 -0.90 10.29
C GLU A 151 8.73 -1.66 9.43
N TYR A 152 8.79 -1.47 8.10
CA TYR A 152 7.86 -2.06 7.14
C TYR A 152 8.44 -3.27 6.39
N CYS A 153 9.71 -3.64 6.67
CA CYS A 153 10.42 -4.82 6.18
C CYS A 153 10.33 -6.06 7.08
#